data_AF-A0A351CJH7-F1
#
_entry.id   AF-A0A351CJH7-F1
#
_cell.length_a   1.000
_cell.length_b   1.000
_cell.length_c   1.000
_cell.angle_alpha   90.00
_cell.angle_beta   90.00
_cell.angle_gamma   90.00
#
_symmetry.space_group_name_H-M   'P 1'
#
loop_
_entity.id
_entity.type
_entity.pdbx_description
1 polymer ?
#
loop_
_entity_poly.entity_id
_entity_poly.type
_entity_poly.pdbx_seq_one_letter_code
_entity_poly.pdbx_strand_id
1 'polypeptide(L)'
;MLLSNTRDISKVLGIDLVGSKNSIFKGVCTDTRKDVNGKLFVALVGNNYDAHDYIEQAYENGAVAAIVSKKVSTKMPLLVVKNTENAL
;
A
#
# COMPACT_ATOMS: atom_id res chain seq x y z
N MET A 1 -0.89 18.41 -0.85
CA MET A 1 -1.07 17.20 -0.02
C MET A 1 -2.04 16.29 -0.75
N LEU A 2 -1.59 15.12 -1.22
CA LEU A 2 -2.43 14.19 -1.98
C LEU A 2 -3.48 13.58 -1.05
N LEU A 3 -4.74 14.00 -1.21
CA LEU A 3 -5.91 13.35 -0.61
C LEU A 3 -6.54 12.50 -1.72
N SER A 4 -6.63 11.19 -1.51
CA SER A 4 -7.21 10.27 -2.50
C SER A 4 -7.77 9.04 -1.80
N ASN A 5 -8.33 8.11 -2.57
CA ASN A 5 -8.88 6.87 -2.05
C ASN A 5 -8.42 5.65 -2.86
N THR A 6 -8.49 4.48 -2.23
CA THR A 6 -7.99 3.23 -2.84
C THR A 6 -8.74 2.83 -4.10
N ARG A 7 -10.03 3.16 -4.23
CA ARG A 7 -10.81 2.88 -5.45
C ARG A 7 -10.36 3.70 -6.65
N ASP A 8 -10.00 4.97 -6.47
CA ASP A 8 -9.52 5.80 -7.58
C ASP A 8 -8.13 5.33 -8.03
N ILE A 9 -7.25 4.99 -7.08
CA ILE A 9 -5.95 4.40 -7.40
C ILE A 9 -6.10 3.06 -8.12
N SER A 10 -7.03 2.20 -7.72
CA SER A 10 -7.25 0.92 -8.38
C SER A 10 -7.65 1.10 -9.85
N LYS A 11 -8.51 2.08 -10.15
CA LYS A 11 -8.89 2.43 -11.53
C LYS A 11 -7.72 2.96 -12.35
N VAL A 12 -6.91 3.86 -11.78
CA VAL A 12 -5.74 4.45 -12.47
C VAL A 12 -4.70 3.38 -12.80
N LEU A 13 -4.47 2.45 -11.87
CA LEU A 13 -3.52 1.36 -12.05
C LEU A 13 -4.09 0.17 -12.85
N GLY A 14 -5.41 0.17 -13.13
CA GLY A 14 -6.08 -0.93 -13.82
C GLY A 14 -6.05 -2.24 -13.02
N ILE A 15 -6.12 -2.15 -11.69
CA ILE A 15 -6.04 -3.29 -10.76
C ILE A 15 -7.31 -3.40 -9.93
N ASP A 16 -7.52 -4.60 -9.40
CA ASP A 16 -8.57 -4.86 -8.44
C ASP A 16 -8.13 -4.52 -7.01
N LEU A 17 -9.03 -3.92 -6.24
CA LEU A 17 -8.86 -3.73 -4.81
C LEU A 17 -9.16 -5.05 -4.09
N VAL A 18 -8.18 -5.56 -3.35
CA VAL A 18 -8.34 -6.73 -2.50
C VAL A 18 -8.75 -6.28 -1.09
N GLY A 19 -9.96 -6.67 -0.68
CA GLY A 19 -10.60 -6.21 0.55
C GLY A 19 -11.65 -5.13 0.26
N SER A 20 -12.89 -5.35 0.72
CA SER A 20 -14.07 -4.57 0.31
C SER A 20 -14.14 -3.13 0.83
N LYS A 21 -13.05 -2.58 1.38
CA LYS A 21 -13.04 -1.30 2.08
C LYS A 21 -12.31 -0.24 1.25
N ASN A 22 -13.06 0.73 0.72
CA ASN A 22 -12.48 1.93 0.14
C ASN A 22 -11.89 2.79 1.28
N SER A 23 -10.59 3.03 1.25
CA SER A 23 -9.87 3.79 2.29
C SER A 23 -9.40 5.12 1.73
N ILE A 24 -9.65 6.20 2.48
CA ILE A 24 -9.08 7.53 2.18
C ILE A 24 -7.69 7.60 2.80
N PHE A 25 -6.71 8.08 2.03
CA PHE A 25 -5.34 8.26 2.48
C PHE A 25 -4.83 9.68 2.21
N LYS A 26 -3.80 10.09 2.97
CA LYS A 26 -3.19 11.42 2.97
C LYS A 26 -1.70 11.34 2.64
N GLY A 27 -1.40 10.98 1.39
CA GLY A 27 -0.05 10.77 0.88
C GLY A 27 0.38 9.30 0.88
N VAL A 28 1.62 9.08 0.43
CA VAL A 28 2.22 7.75 0.26
C VAL A 28 3.45 7.59 1.17
N CYS A 29 3.76 6.37 1.55
CA CYS A 29 4.94 6.03 2.32
C CYS A 29 5.53 4.71 1.82
N THR A 30 6.85 4.64 1.67
CA THR A 30 7.59 3.43 1.24
C THR A 30 8.43 2.83 2.35
N ASP A 31 8.48 3.46 3.53
CA ASP A 31 9.36 3.08 4.63
C ASP A 31 8.59 3.14 5.96
N THR A 32 8.35 1.97 6.56
CA THR A 32 7.59 1.84 7.83
C THR A 32 8.27 2.49 9.03
N ARG A 33 9.56 2.86 8.90
CA ARG A 33 10.30 3.62 9.93
C ARG A 33 9.95 5.11 9.94
N LYS A 34 9.24 5.59 8.92
CA LYS A 34 8.74 6.97 8.82
C LYS A 34 7.27 7.03 9.24
N ASP A 35 6.75 8.25 9.37
CA ASP A 35 5.33 8.47 9.61
C ASP A 35 4.49 7.90 8.44
N VAL A 36 3.75 6.83 8.73
CA VAL A 36 2.84 6.14 7.79
C VAL A 36 1.37 6.32 8.17
N ASN A 37 1.09 7.01 9.29
CA ASN A 37 -0.26 7.16 9.80
C ASN A 37 -1.16 7.90 8.80
N GLY A 38 -2.27 7.27 8.42
CA GLY A 38 -3.21 7.81 7.43
C GLY A 38 -2.71 7.76 5.97
N LYS A 39 -1.58 7.09 5.69
CA LYS A 39 -0.96 7.04 4.34
C LYS A 39 -1.17 5.70 3.67
N LEU A 40 -0.98 5.71 2.35
CA LEU A 40 -0.89 4.51 1.53
C LEU A 40 0.54 3.98 1.58
N PHE A 41 0.73 2.77 2.10
CA PHE A 41 2.04 2.13 2.12
C PHE A 41 2.35 1.49 0.76
N VAL A 42 3.57 1.62 0.25
CA VAL A 42 3.99 1.01 -1.02
C VAL A 42 5.11 0.02 -0.74
N ALA A 43 4.82 -1.27 -0.90
CA ALA A 43 5.75 -2.33 -0.62
C ALA A 43 6.74 -2.53 -1.78
N LEU A 44 7.85 -1.80 -1.73
CA LEU A 44 8.96 -1.95 -2.66
C LEU A 44 9.81 -3.19 -2.36
N VAL A 45 10.27 -3.86 -3.41
CA VAL A 45 11.23 -4.96 -3.32
C VAL A 45 12.55 -4.46 -3.89
N GLY A 46 13.62 -4.51 -3.09
CA GLY A 46 14.98 -4.23 -3.52
C GLY A 46 15.86 -5.46 -3.35
N ASN A 47 17.12 -5.37 -3.79
CA ASN A 47 18.05 -6.51 -3.80
C ASN A 47 18.24 -7.18 -2.43
N ASN A 48 18.16 -6.41 -1.33
CA ASN A 48 18.41 -6.89 0.04
C ASN A 48 17.20 -6.73 0.97
N TYR A 49 16.03 -6.35 0.43
CA TYR A 49 14.89 -5.95 1.25
C TYR A 49 13.58 -6.22 0.54
N ASP A 50 12.61 -6.78 1.26
CA ASP A 50 11.25 -6.96 0.77
C ASP A 50 10.26 -6.27 1.74
N ALA A 51 9.72 -5.12 1.31
CA ALA A 51 8.79 -4.34 2.12
C ALA A 51 7.49 -5.07 2.48
N HIS A 52 7.15 -6.17 1.78
CA HIS A 52 5.97 -6.95 2.09
C HIS A 52 6.05 -7.59 3.48
N ASP A 53 7.25 -7.83 3.99
CA ASP A 53 7.49 -8.38 5.32
C ASP A 53 7.08 -7.38 6.42
N TYR A 54 6.84 -6.11 6.06
CA TYR A 54 6.50 -5.03 6.98
C TYR A 54 5.05 -4.55 6.83
N ILE A 55 4.20 -5.32 6.15
CA ILE A 55 2.78 -4.97 5.93
C ILE A 55 2.01 -4.84 7.25
N GLU A 56 2.19 -5.79 8.17
CA GLU A 56 1.55 -5.72 9.49
C GLU A 56 2.11 -4.54 10.30
N GLN A 57 3.42 -4.29 10.26
CA GLN A 57 4.02 -3.14 10.92
C GLN A 57 3.49 -1.80 10.37
N ALA A 58 3.31 -1.70 9.04
CA ALA A 58 2.73 -0.52 8.41
C ALA A 58 1.30 -0.30 8.91
N TYR A 59 0.51 -1.37 8.98
CA TYR A 59 -0.87 -1.32 9.46
C TYR A 59 -0.95 -0.90 10.93
N GLU A 60 -0.11 -1.48 11.80
CA GLU A 60 -0.01 -1.10 13.22
C GLU A 60 0.42 0.36 13.40
N ASN A 61 1.28 0.86 12.52
CA ASN A 61 1.72 2.26 12.51
C ASN A 61 0.69 3.22 11.86
N GLY A 62 -0.49 2.72 11.47
CA GLY A 62 -1.61 3.53 10.98
C GLY A 62 -1.73 3.65 9.46
N ALA A 63 -1.04 2.82 8.67
CA ALA A 63 -1.30 2.71 7.24
C ALA A 63 -2.76 2.31 7.00
N VAL A 64 -3.41 2.97 6.03
CA VAL A 64 -4.84 2.73 5.74
C VAL A 64 -5.07 1.72 4.63
N ALA A 65 -4.03 1.45 3.85
CA ALA A 65 -3.97 0.48 2.76
C ALA A 65 -2.50 0.27 2.34
N ALA A 66 -2.23 -0.78 1.57
CA ALA A 66 -0.93 -0.97 0.93
C ALA A 66 -1.01 -1.34 -0.56
N ILE A 67 -0.05 -0.87 -1.36
CA ILE A 67 0.26 -1.38 -2.70
C ILE A 67 1.31 -2.48 -2.56
N VAL A 68 1.04 -3.64 -3.13
CA VAL A 68 1.89 -4.84 -3.04
C VAL A 68 2.06 -5.50 -4.40
N SER A 69 3.21 -6.11 -4.67
CA SER A 69 3.44 -6.93 -5.87
C SER A 69 3.14 -8.42 -5.66
N LYS A 70 3.01 -8.85 -4.40
CA LYS A 70 2.58 -10.22 -4.03
C LYS A 70 1.42 -10.18 -3.03
N LYS A 71 0.54 -11.20 -3.08
CA LYS A 71 -0.55 -11.34 -2.10
C LYS A 71 0.05 -11.64 -0.72
N VAL A 72 -0.45 -10.95 0.30
CA VAL A 72 -0.05 -11.13 1.70
C VAL A 72 -1.30 -11.34 2.54
N SER A 73 -1.25 -12.22 3.53
CA SER A 73 -2.36 -12.40 4.48
C SER A 73 -2.36 -11.24 5.46
N THR A 74 -3.34 -10.34 5.37
CA THR A 74 -3.46 -9.17 6.24
C THR A 74 -4.91 -8.72 6.37
N LYS A 75 -5.20 -7.95 7.42
CA LYS A 75 -6.49 -7.28 7.61
C LYS A 75 -6.57 -5.93 6.86
N MET A 76 -5.43 -5.43 6.41
CA MET A 76 -5.33 -4.15 5.70
C MET A 76 -5.82 -4.31 4.24
N PRO A 77 -6.54 -3.31 3.67
CA PRO A 77 -6.85 -3.30 2.25
C PRO A 77 -5.58 -3.31 1.39
N LEU A 78 -5.57 -4.14 0.34
CA LEU A 78 -4.42 -4.31 -0.55
C LEU A 78 -4.76 -3.93 -2.00
N LEU A 79 -3.84 -3.22 -2.63
CA LEU A 79 -3.81 -2.93 -4.06
C LEU A 79 -2.71 -3.79 -4.68
N VAL A 80 -3.09 -4.88 -5.35
CA VAL A 80 -2.12 -5.84 -5.89
C VAL A 80 -1.74 -5.44 -7.32
N VAL A 81 -0.49 -5.05 -7.53
CA VAL A 81 0.08 -4.71 -8.84
C VAL A 81 1.01 -5.82 -9.33
N LYS A 82 1.29 -5.86 -10.65
CA LYS A 82 2.28 -6.81 -11.18
C LYS A 82 3.73 -6.44 -10.82
N ASN A 83 4.03 -5.15 -10.70
CA ASN A 83 5.33 -4.65 -10.28
C ASN A 83 5.14 -3.32 -9.54
N THR A 84 5.66 -3.21 -8.31
CA THR A 84 5.56 -2.01 -7.48
C THR A 84 6.51 -0.89 -7.93
N GLU A 85 7.58 -1.19 -8.67
CA GLU A 85 8.49 -0.18 -9.23
C GLU A 85 7.83 0.65 -10.34
N ASN A 86 6.95 0.02 -11.14
CA ASN A 86 6.20 0.71 -12.21
C ASN A 86 4.95 1.43 -11.70
N ALA A 87 4.67 1.38 -10.39
CA ALA A 87 3.48 1.97 -9.77
C ALA A 87 3.76 3.30 -9.03
N LEU A 88 5.03 3.73 -8.98
CA LEU A 88 5.50 4.97 -8.34
C LEU A 88 5.73 6.10 -9.34
#